data_AF-A0A2A6EBE2-F1
#
_entry.id   AF-A0A2A6EBE2-F1
#
_cell.length_a   1.000
_cell.length_b   1.000
_cell.length_c   1.000
_cell.angle_alpha   90.00
_cell.angle_beta   90.00
_cell.angle_gamma   90.00
#
_symmetry.space_group_name_H-M   'P 1'
#
loop_
_entity.id
_entity.type
_entity.pdbx_description
1 polymer ?
#
loop_
_entity_poly.entity_id
_entity_poly.type
_entity_poly.pdbx_seq_one_letter_code
_entity_poly.pdbx_strand_id
1 'polypeptide(L)'
;MIWKGRKTFFDRQAVRIGLAPTIFFTASALTWGERESIRRKRNRYIPGFKNVFDDYMQYAPAAAVYGMKLAKVRGRNSMSRTLLSHGASLVIMGALVNSVKYTAQVERPDGSTRNSFPSGHTAMAFTNATFMHKEYGIVNPLYSIAGYSGATFTALGRSLNNRHWMPDILAGAGIGILSTQLGYFFIDKLYGNEGDYIGLLSHVKGNGHPSYLSVKLGNATAMRNLMGLLENGARTKPGFESGFEGAWFIGKHWGIGGEFAFMSFPVSPSDLLDEDSPDLGKVKLKTESIGTLNLGIGPHYALELGRRWLFMTKAETGLAFGAKGKILYELEKEYPGIEREAEILSYKPHTAWRGCAGSSITYKFHDELGLSFYANYNYSRPTIRFNLSESLRETEDEVLRVEAEQTFDYLGIGLRLTAFF
;
A
#
# COMPACT_ATOMS: atom_id res chain seq x y z
N MET A 1 -33.79 24.07 -22.54
CA MET A 1 -33.95 24.08 -21.07
C MET A 1 -33.04 22.99 -20.49
N ILE A 2 -31.83 23.36 -20.07
CA ILE A 2 -30.84 22.42 -19.53
C ILE A 2 -31.30 22.01 -18.14
N TRP A 3 -31.61 20.73 -17.95
CA TRP A 3 -32.02 20.16 -16.68
C TRP A 3 -30.85 20.30 -15.69
N LYS A 4 -30.85 21.35 -14.86
CA LYS A 4 -29.96 21.44 -13.69
C LYS A 4 -30.38 20.33 -12.74
N GLY A 5 -29.71 19.19 -12.80
CA GLY A 5 -29.87 18.12 -11.82
C GLY A 5 -29.77 18.69 -10.41
N ARG A 6 -30.67 18.29 -9.52
CA ARG A 6 -30.66 18.73 -8.12
C ARG A 6 -29.29 18.43 -7.51
N LYS A 7 -28.59 19.46 -7.04
CA LYS A 7 -27.35 19.30 -6.28
C LYS A 7 -27.62 18.43 -5.06
N THR A 8 -26.90 17.31 -4.97
CA THR A 8 -26.99 16.38 -3.85
C THR A 8 -26.22 16.91 -2.63
N PHE A 9 -26.36 16.26 -1.47
CA PHE A 9 -25.55 16.59 -0.28
C PHE A 9 -24.04 16.53 -0.56
N PHE A 10 -23.61 15.57 -1.38
CA PHE A 10 -22.21 15.37 -1.78
C PHE A 10 -21.66 16.45 -2.74
N ASP A 11 -22.53 17.25 -3.35
CA ASP A 11 -22.14 18.36 -4.22
C ASP A 11 -21.82 19.64 -3.45
N ARG A 12 -22.05 19.66 -2.13
CA ARG A 12 -21.68 20.80 -1.29
C ARG A 12 -20.16 20.91 -1.18
N GLN A 13 -19.63 22.10 -1.43
CA GLN A 13 -18.17 22.35 -1.43
C GLN A 13 -17.50 21.96 -0.11
N ALA A 14 -18.16 22.23 1.03
CA ALA A 14 -17.68 21.81 2.35
C ALA A 14 -17.58 20.29 2.48
N VAL A 15 -18.54 19.54 1.93
CA VAL A 15 -18.54 18.07 1.94
C VAL A 15 -17.43 17.54 1.05
N ARG A 16 -17.23 18.11 -0.15
CA ARG A 16 -16.14 17.73 -1.06
C ARG A 16 -14.75 17.98 -0.47
N ILE A 17 -14.58 19.07 0.27
CA ILE A 17 -13.32 19.40 0.95
C ILE A 17 -13.10 18.47 2.15
N GLY A 18 -14.13 18.21 2.95
CA GLY A 18 -14.01 17.54 4.24
C GLY A 18 -14.09 16.01 4.21
N LEU A 19 -14.80 15.41 3.25
CA LEU A 19 -15.14 13.97 3.30
C LEU A 19 -13.92 13.05 3.39
N ALA A 20 -12.97 13.19 2.46
CA ALA A 20 -11.77 12.36 2.46
C ALA A 20 -10.91 12.58 3.72
N PRO A 21 -10.56 13.82 4.12
CA PRO A 21 -9.88 14.07 5.38
C PRO A 21 -10.58 13.47 6.60
N THR A 22 -11.90 13.62 6.70
CA THR A 22 -12.68 13.05 7.80
C THR A 22 -12.55 11.53 7.87
N ILE A 23 -12.63 10.81 6.74
CA ILE A 23 -12.43 9.36 6.71
C ILE A 23 -11.05 8.98 7.27
N PHE A 24 -10.00 9.69 6.85
CA PHE A 24 -8.64 9.45 7.34
C PHE A 24 -8.46 9.76 8.83
N PHE A 25 -9.06 10.85 9.32
CA PHE A 25 -9.02 11.20 10.74
C PHE A 25 -9.79 10.20 11.59
N THR A 26 -10.96 9.75 11.14
CA THR A 26 -11.73 8.69 11.79
C THR A 26 -10.93 7.39 11.83
N ALA A 27 -10.34 6.98 10.71
CA ALA A 27 -9.49 5.78 10.67
C ALA A 27 -8.27 5.90 11.60
N SER A 28 -7.63 7.07 11.66
CA SER A 28 -6.54 7.35 12.61
C SER A 28 -7.00 7.20 14.06
N ALA A 29 -8.17 7.74 14.41
CA ALA A 29 -8.69 7.65 15.78
C ALA A 29 -9.03 6.20 16.15
N LEU A 30 -9.69 5.47 15.25
CA LEU A 30 -10.08 4.06 15.47
C LEU A 30 -8.87 3.13 15.61
N THR A 31 -7.76 3.44 14.92
CA THR A 31 -6.55 2.61 14.96
C THR A 31 -5.57 3.03 16.06
N TRP A 32 -5.86 4.08 16.83
CA TRP A 32 -4.95 4.61 17.85
C TRP A 32 -4.62 3.58 18.94
N GLY A 33 -5.63 2.91 19.50
CA GLY A 33 -5.45 1.89 20.53
C GLY A 33 -4.73 0.63 20.03
N GLU A 34 -4.83 0.34 18.72
CA GLU A 34 -4.22 -0.83 18.09
C GLU A 34 -2.78 -0.59 17.61
N ARG A 35 -2.21 0.61 17.80
CA ARG A 35 -0.91 1.00 17.23
C ARG A 35 0.24 0.03 17.57
N GLU A 36 0.27 -0.49 18.78
CA GLU A 36 1.28 -1.46 19.24
C GLU A 36 1.02 -2.87 18.70
N SER A 37 -0.25 -3.27 18.62
CA SER A 37 -0.69 -4.52 17.98
C SER A 37 -0.29 -4.53 16.50
N ILE A 38 -0.54 -3.43 15.78
CA ILE A 38 -0.15 -3.24 14.39
C ILE A 38 1.37 -3.23 14.24
N ARG A 39 2.12 -2.54 15.11
CA ARG A 39 3.60 -2.58 15.12
C ARG A 39 4.12 -3.98 15.36
N ARG A 40 3.62 -4.70 16.38
CA ARG A 40 4.03 -6.08 16.69
C ARG A 40 3.77 -7.03 15.54
N LYS A 41 2.57 -6.94 14.94
CA LYS A 41 2.22 -7.67 13.72
C LYS A 41 3.23 -7.32 12.63
N ARG A 42 3.37 -6.07 12.24
CA ARG A 42 4.28 -5.69 11.16
C ARG A 42 5.75 -6.06 11.43
N ASN A 43 6.26 -5.90 12.64
CA ASN A 43 7.62 -6.35 12.98
C ASN A 43 7.77 -7.87 12.89
N ARG A 44 6.70 -8.62 13.22
CA ARG A 44 6.62 -10.07 12.98
C ARG A 44 6.56 -10.42 11.49
N TYR A 45 6.01 -9.54 10.65
CA TYR A 45 5.84 -9.77 9.23
C TYR A 45 7.05 -9.31 8.37
N ILE A 46 7.72 -8.23 8.78
CA ILE A 46 8.79 -7.53 8.04
C ILE A 46 9.78 -6.93 9.06
N PRO A 47 10.71 -7.72 9.63
CA PRO A 47 11.73 -7.18 10.53
C PRO A 47 12.77 -6.34 9.76
N GLY A 48 13.33 -5.34 10.42
CA GLY A 48 14.55 -4.67 9.94
C GLY A 48 14.45 -3.94 8.60
N PHE A 49 13.25 -3.70 8.06
CA PHE A 49 13.08 -2.91 6.84
C PHE A 49 13.55 -1.47 7.09
N LYS A 50 14.62 -1.07 6.39
CA LYS A 50 15.16 0.28 6.36
C LYS A 50 15.43 0.65 4.91
N ASN A 51 14.63 1.55 4.36
CA ASN A 51 14.82 2.11 3.04
C ASN A 51 14.72 3.64 3.11
N VAL A 52 15.49 4.34 2.27
CA VAL A 52 15.56 5.81 2.19
C VAL A 52 14.69 6.34 1.04
N PHE A 53 14.22 5.46 0.15
CA PHE A 53 13.47 5.84 -1.06
C PHE A 53 12.21 6.68 -0.77
N ASP A 54 11.56 6.44 0.36
CA ASP A 54 10.38 7.18 0.82
C ASP A 54 10.69 8.62 1.29
N ASP A 55 11.95 8.99 1.54
CA ASP A 55 12.34 10.39 1.81
C ASP A 55 12.20 11.28 0.55
N TYR A 56 12.42 10.69 -0.63
CA TYR A 56 12.42 11.41 -1.91
C TYR A 56 11.09 11.30 -2.64
N MET A 57 10.45 10.11 -2.60
CA MET A 57 9.23 9.85 -3.36
C MET A 57 8.05 10.75 -2.99
N GLN A 58 8.05 11.32 -1.77
CA GLN A 58 7.04 12.31 -1.35
C GLN A 58 6.93 13.54 -2.27
N TYR A 59 7.98 13.89 -2.99
CA TYR A 59 8.02 15.05 -3.90
C TYR A 59 7.71 14.69 -5.36
N ALA A 60 7.67 13.40 -5.71
CA ALA A 60 7.50 12.95 -7.08
C ALA A 60 6.23 13.51 -7.77
N PRO A 61 5.05 13.57 -7.12
CA PRO A 61 3.87 14.15 -7.75
C PRO A 61 4.03 15.64 -8.07
N ALA A 62 4.66 16.42 -7.19
CA ALA A 62 4.90 17.85 -7.43
C ALA A 62 5.92 18.06 -8.57
N ALA A 63 6.99 17.26 -8.61
CA ALA A 63 7.96 17.28 -9.70
C ALA A 63 7.30 16.96 -11.05
N ALA A 64 6.40 15.97 -11.08
CA ALA A 64 5.64 15.63 -12.29
C ALA A 64 4.74 16.79 -12.75
N VAL A 65 4.03 17.45 -11.84
CA VAL A 65 3.19 18.63 -12.15
C VAL A 65 4.02 19.73 -12.78
N TYR A 66 5.14 20.11 -12.15
CA TYR A 66 5.99 21.18 -12.68
C TYR A 66 6.69 20.78 -13.99
N GLY A 67 7.12 19.52 -14.13
CA GLY A 67 7.67 19.01 -15.38
C GLY A 67 6.67 19.12 -16.54
N MET A 68 5.40 18.74 -16.30
CA MET A 68 4.33 18.89 -17.28
C MET A 68 4.03 20.36 -17.61
N LYS A 69 4.05 21.26 -16.62
CA LYS A 69 3.88 22.71 -16.85
C LYS A 69 5.01 23.28 -17.71
N LEU A 70 6.26 22.91 -17.43
CA LEU A 70 7.42 23.32 -18.21
C LEU A 70 7.38 22.76 -19.64
N ALA A 71 6.88 21.53 -19.81
CA ALA A 71 6.57 20.92 -21.10
C ALA A 71 5.32 21.51 -21.80
N LYS A 72 4.73 22.58 -21.25
CA LYS A 72 3.55 23.28 -21.78
C LYS A 72 2.27 22.42 -21.86
N VAL A 73 2.19 21.32 -21.11
CA VAL A 73 0.98 20.51 -20.97
C VAL A 73 -0.05 21.31 -20.16
N ARG A 74 -1.20 21.62 -20.77
CA ARG A 74 -2.26 22.39 -20.12
C ARG A 74 -2.94 21.56 -19.03
N GLY A 75 -2.80 21.99 -17.78
CA GLY A 75 -3.57 21.51 -16.64
C GLY A 75 -4.73 22.46 -16.32
N ARG A 76 -5.22 22.45 -15.08
CA ARG A 76 -6.29 23.30 -14.56
C ARG A 76 -5.96 24.79 -14.58
N ASN A 77 -4.75 25.15 -14.13
CA ASN A 77 -4.35 26.53 -13.89
C ASN A 77 -3.17 26.98 -14.75
N SER A 78 -2.93 28.29 -14.84
CA SER A 78 -1.67 28.88 -15.31
C SER A 78 -0.53 28.61 -14.31
N MET A 79 0.72 28.75 -14.75
CA MET A 79 1.90 28.46 -13.92
C MET A 79 1.94 29.30 -12.63
N SER A 80 1.61 30.59 -12.70
CA SER A 80 1.61 31.49 -11.53
C SER A 80 0.57 31.06 -10.48
N ARG A 81 -0.66 30.79 -10.92
CA ARG A 81 -1.72 30.30 -10.04
C ARG A 81 -1.44 28.91 -9.48
N THR A 82 -0.80 28.05 -10.27
CA THR A 82 -0.33 26.73 -9.83
C THR A 82 0.66 26.85 -8.69
N LEU A 83 1.67 27.71 -8.86
CA LEU A 83 2.70 27.97 -7.85
C LEU A 83 2.07 28.55 -6.57
N LEU A 84 1.16 29.50 -6.70
CA LEU A 84 0.49 30.12 -5.56
C LEU A 84 -0.39 29.11 -4.80
N SER A 85 -1.16 28.29 -5.52
CA SER A 85 -2.03 27.26 -4.92
C SER A 85 -1.21 26.20 -4.20
N HIS A 86 -0.11 25.74 -4.81
CA HIS A 86 0.79 24.78 -4.20
C HIS A 86 1.49 25.37 -2.97
N GLY A 87 2.04 26.59 -3.09
CA GLY A 87 2.68 27.29 -1.97
C GLY A 87 1.74 27.46 -0.78
N ALA A 88 0.50 27.90 -1.02
CA ALA A 88 -0.52 28.00 0.04
C ALA A 88 -0.80 26.63 0.69
N SER A 89 -0.90 25.57 -0.11
CA SER A 89 -1.11 24.21 0.38
C SER A 89 0.03 23.73 1.29
N LEU A 90 1.28 23.99 0.91
CA LEU A 90 2.46 23.63 1.69
C LEU A 90 2.55 24.41 3.00
N VAL A 91 2.23 25.70 2.99
CA VAL A 91 2.18 26.53 4.21
C VAL A 91 1.14 26.00 5.19
N ILE A 92 -0.07 25.71 4.70
CA ILE A 92 -1.14 25.16 5.54
C ILE A 92 -0.74 23.79 6.11
N MET A 93 -0.19 22.90 5.29
CA MET A 93 0.27 21.58 5.74
C MET A 93 1.37 21.70 6.79
N GLY A 94 2.40 22.50 6.53
CA GLY A 94 3.52 22.71 7.45
C GLY A 94 3.06 23.27 8.79
N ALA A 95 2.15 24.25 8.77
CA ALA A 95 1.56 24.81 9.99
C ALA A 95 0.78 23.77 10.80
N LEU A 96 -0.11 23.01 10.16
CA LEU A 96 -0.91 21.98 10.84
C LEU A 96 -0.04 20.85 11.41
N VAL A 97 0.87 20.29 10.61
CA VAL A 97 1.73 19.18 11.05
C VAL A 97 2.63 19.60 12.21
N ASN A 98 3.31 20.74 12.09
CA ASN A 98 4.25 21.17 13.12
C ASN A 98 3.52 21.56 14.40
N SER A 99 2.37 22.25 14.31
CA SER A 99 1.57 22.61 15.49
C SER A 99 1.17 21.38 16.29
N VAL A 100 0.72 20.31 15.61
CA VAL A 100 0.36 19.06 16.29
C VAL A 100 1.58 18.30 16.81
N LYS A 101 2.69 18.26 16.06
CA LYS A 101 3.92 17.57 16.49
C LYS A 101 4.49 18.13 17.78
N TYR A 102 4.59 19.45 17.87
CA TYR A 102 5.18 20.12 19.04
C TYR A 102 4.28 20.09 20.28
N THR A 103 2.98 19.86 20.09
CA THR A 103 2.01 19.75 21.20
C THR A 103 1.82 18.29 21.66
N ALA A 104 1.63 17.35 20.74
CA ALA A 104 1.33 15.96 21.07
C ALA A 104 2.57 15.16 21.53
N GLN A 105 3.76 15.51 21.03
CA GLN A 105 5.05 14.91 21.44
C GLN A 105 5.05 13.38 21.53
N VAL A 106 4.38 12.73 20.58
CA VAL A 106 4.24 11.27 20.54
C VAL A 106 5.58 10.63 20.19
N GLU A 107 6.00 9.68 21.01
CA GLU A 107 7.21 8.89 20.78
C GLU A 107 7.09 7.99 19.54
N ARG A 108 8.17 7.88 18.77
CA ARG A 108 8.22 7.05 17.58
C ARG A 108 8.21 5.55 17.91
N PRO A 109 7.76 4.69 16.97
CA PRO A 109 7.79 3.24 17.15
C PRO A 109 9.19 2.66 17.44
N ASP A 110 10.24 3.34 17.00
CA ASP A 110 11.66 2.99 17.19
C ASP A 110 12.30 3.60 18.45
N GLY A 111 11.56 4.38 19.25
CA GLY A 111 12.09 5.05 20.45
C GLY A 111 13.06 6.21 20.18
N SER A 112 13.25 6.60 18.91
CA SER A 112 14.31 7.56 18.57
C SER A 112 14.02 9.00 18.99
N THR A 113 12.77 9.45 18.87
CA THR A 113 12.37 10.85 19.09
C THR A 113 10.88 10.98 19.43
N ARG A 114 10.48 12.10 20.04
CA ARG A 114 9.10 12.43 20.44
C ARG A 114 8.40 13.37 19.46
N ASN A 115 8.42 13.03 18.17
CA ASN A 115 7.80 13.82 17.11
C ASN A 115 7.08 12.95 16.08
N SER A 116 6.48 11.83 16.50
CA SER A 116 5.87 10.87 15.57
C SER A 116 4.56 11.40 14.96
N PHE A 117 3.61 11.84 15.79
CA PHE A 117 2.28 12.22 15.34
C PHE A 117 2.17 13.70 14.95
N PRO A 118 1.51 14.04 13.82
CA PRO A 118 1.16 13.18 12.68
C PRO A 118 2.38 12.97 11.75
N SER A 119 2.33 12.03 10.80
CA SER A 119 3.45 11.79 9.88
C SER A 119 3.62 12.95 8.88
N GLY A 120 4.71 13.71 9.00
CA GLY A 120 5.02 14.83 8.10
C GLY A 120 5.35 14.39 6.67
N HIS A 121 6.04 13.26 6.50
CA HIS A 121 6.34 12.71 5.18
C HIS A 121 5.08 12.26 4.45
N THR A 122 4.16 11.64 5.20
CA THR A 122 2.86 11.25 4.63
C THR A 122 2.03 12.47 4.28
N ALA A 123 2.00 13.49 5.15
CA ALA A 123 1.31 14.74 4.87
C ALA A 123 1.86 15.46 3.63
N MET A 124 3.19 15.51 3.47
CA MET A 124 3.84 16.06 2.27
C MET A 124 3.44 15.27 1.01
N ALA A 125 3.52 13.94 1.06
CA ALA A 125 3.20 13.10 -0.08
C ALA A 125 1.72 13.23 -0.52
N PHE A 126 0.79 13.23 0.43
CA PHE A 126 -0.64 13.42 0.14
C PHE A 126 -1.00 14.86 -0.26
N THR A 127 -0.23 15.86 0.20
CA THR A 127 -0.32 17.24 -0.30
C THR A 127 0.04 17.27 -1.79
N ASN A 128 1.20 16.72 -2.14
CA ASN A 128 1.68 16.70 -3.52
C ASN A 128 0.79 15.85 -4.44
N ALA A 129 0.26 14.73 -3.96
CA ALA A 129 -0.70 13.91 -4.70
C ALA A 129 -2.02 14.64 -4.96
N THR A 130 -2.56 15.31 -3.94
CA THR A 130 -3.79 16.10 -4.09
C THR A 130 -3.55 17.31 -5.00
N PHE A 131 -2.36 17.89 -4.97
CA PHE A 131 -1.95 18.97 -5.86
C PHE A 131 -1.94 18.51 -7.31
N MET A 132 -1.35 17.34 -7.59
CA MET A 132 -1.37 16.71 -8.91
C MET A 132 -2.80 16.37 -9.37
N HIS A 133 -3.63 15.84 -8.48
CA HIS A 133 -5.05 15.61 -8.75
C HIS A 133 -5.78 16.90 -9.12
N LYS A 134 -5.52 18.01 -8.40
CA LYS A 134 -6.14 19.30 -8.66
C LYS A 134 -5.68 19.93 -9.97
N GLU A 135 -4.42 19.76 -10.36
CA GLU A 135 -3.90 20.33 -11.61
C GLU A 135 -4.21 19.50 -12.85
N TYR A 136 -4.11 18.18 -12.77
CA TYR A 136 -4.17 17.31 -13.95
C TYR A 136 -5.22 16.19 -13.85
N GLY A 137 -5.83 15.97 -12.69
CA GLY A 137 -6.85 14.93 -12.51
C GLY A 137 -8.10 15.13 -13.39
N ILE A 138 -8.47 16.38 -13.67
CA ILE A 138 -9.56 16.71 -14.61
C ILE A 138 -9.17 16.51 -16.08
N VAL A 139 -7.87 16.44 -16.38
CA VAL A 139 -7.35 16.18 -17.73
C VAL A 139 -7.34 14.69 -18.00
N ASN A 140 -6.82 13.91 -17.04
CA ASN A 140 -6.81 12.46 -17.08
C ASN A 140 -6.79 11.91 -15.64
N PRO A 141 -7.75 11.06 -15.24
CA PRO A 141 -7.77 10.45 -13.92
C PRO A 141 -6.50 9.68 -13.54
N LEU A 142 -5.73 9.17 -14.52
CA LEU A 142 -4.44 8.52 -14.33
C LEU A 142 -3.44 9.36 -13.53
N TYR A 143 -3.49 10.69 -13.65
CA TYR A 143 -2.60 11.57 -12.87
C TYR A 143 -2.93 11.53 -11.38
N SER A 144 -4.22 11.53 -11.03
CA SER A 144 -4.69 11.41 -9.65
C SER A 144 -4.28 10.06 -9.07
N ILE A 145 -4.50 9.02 -9.86
CA ILE A 145 -4.17 7.63 -9.58
C ILE A 145 -2.67 7.48 -9.28
N ALA A 146 -1.81 7.96 -10.19
CA ALA A 146 -0.36 7.88 -10.03
C ALA A 146 0.11 8.67 -8.79
N GLY A 147 -0.41 9.88 -8.60
CA GLY A 147 -0.09 10.72 -7.44
C GLY A 147 -0.44 10.04 -6.11
N TYR A 148 -1.67 9.57 -5.95
CA TYR A 148 -2.11 8.92 -4.72
C TYR A 148 -1.49 7.53 -4.50
N SER A 149 -1.15 6.80 -5.57
CA SER A 149 -0.39 5.55 -5.47
C SER A 149 1.00 5.80 -4.91
N GLY A 150 1.73 6.79 -5.47
CA GLY A 150 3.04 7.21 -4.96
C GLY A 150 2.98 7.67 -3.51
N ALA A 151 1.96 8.47 -3.14
CA ALA A 151 1.77 8.89 -1.77
C ALA A 151 1.47 7.73 -0.81
N THR A 152 0.70 6.74 -1.26
CA THR A 152 0.43 5.54 -0.47
C THR A 152 1.69 4.69 -0.28
N PHE A 153 2.56 4.58 -1.28
CA PHE A 153 3.85 3.90 -1.10
C PHE A 153 4.76 4.60 -0.10
N THR A 154 4.81 5.94 -0.11
CA THR A 154 5.54 6.71 0.90
C THR A 154 4.96 6.45 2.30
N ALA A 155 3.63 6.51 2.42
CA ALA A 155 2.91 6.25 3.67
C ALA A 155 3.21 4.86 4.24
N LEU A 156 3.09 3.82 3.42
CA LEU A 156 3.41 2.45 3.80
C LEU A 156 4.89 2.30 4.14
N GLY A 157 5.80 2.87 3.35
CA GLY A 157 7.24 2.89 3.61
C GLY A 157 7.58 3.45 5.00
N ARG A 158 6.95 4.56 5.41
CA ARG A 158 7.10 5.14 6.74
C ARG A 158 6.64 4.19 7.87
N SER A 159 5.56 3.45 7.65
CA SER A 159 5.10 2.42 8.59
C SER A 159 6.14 1.31 8.67
N LEU A 160 6.54 0.77 7.52
CA LEU A 160 7.47 -0.36 7.41
C LEU A 160 8.84 -0.05 8.02
N ASN A 161 9.31 1.20 7.90
CA ASN A 161 10.58 1.68 8.46
C ASN A 161 10.55 1.93 9.99
N ASN A 162 9.47 1.61 10.72
CA ASN A 162 9.30 1.93 12.15
C ASN A 162 9.38 3.44 12.48
N ARG A 163 9.26 4.33 11.49
CA ARG A 163 9.36 5.77 11.70
C ARG A 163 8.08 6.37 12.28
N HIS A 164 6.93 5.81 11.91
CA HIS A 164 5.61 6.32 12.28
C HIS A 164 4.63 5.20 12.58
N TRP A 165 3.73 5.45 13.54
CA TRP A 165 2.60 4.56 13.81
C TRP A 165 1.58 4.62 12.66
N MET A 166 0.81 3.56 12.47
CA MET A 166 -0.31 3.56 11.50
C MET A 166 -1.26 4.76 11.65
N PRO A 167 -1.75 5.12 12.87
CA PRO A 167 -2.56 6.32 13.03
C PRO A 167 -1.86 7.61 12.59
N ASP A 168 -0.55 7.77 12.81
CA ASP A 168 0.19 8.96 12.38
C ASP A 168 0.18 9.12 10.86
N ILE A 169 0.25 7.99 10.14
CA ILE A 169 0.26 7.93 8.68
C ILE A 169 -1.13 8.29 8.15
N LEU A 170 -2.20 7.73 8.75
CA LEU A 170 -3.57 8.05 8.39
C LEU A 170 -3.90 9.53 8.65
N ALA A 171 -3.55 10.06 9.82
CA ALA A 171 -3.71 11.48 10.13
C ALA A 171 -2.88 12.38 9.19
N GLY A 172 -1.66 11.97 8.86
CA GLY A 172 -0.81 12.66 7.88
C GLY A 172 -1.48 12.75 6.50
N ALA A 173 -2.05 11.64 6.01
CA ALA A 173 -2.78 11.61 4.74
C ALA A 173 -3.98 12.57 4.75
N GLY A 174 -4.77 12.55 5.83
CA GLY A 174 -5.91 13.46 6.02
C GLY A 174 -5.50 14.94 6.00
N ILE A 175 -4.43 15.30 6.73
CA ILE A 175 -3.89 16.67 6.74
C ILE A 175 -3.43 17.07 5.33
N GLY A 176 -2.67 16.24 4.63
CA GLY A 176 -2.15 16.60 3.31
C GLY A 176 -3.24 16.86 2.27
N ILE A 177 -4.28 16.02 2.25
CA ILE A 177 -5.46 16.23 1.41
C ILE A 177 -6.16 17.54 1.79
N LEU A 178 -6.45 17.73 3.08
CA LEU A 178 -7.15 18.92 3.58
C LEU A 178 -6.39 20.22 3.24
N SER A 179 -5.08 20.25 3.48
CA SER A 179 -4.24 21.41 3.22
C SER A 179 -4.28 21.82 1.76
N THR A 180 -4.26 20.86 0.83
CA THR A 180 -4.37 21.17 -0.59
C THR A 180 -5.76 21.64 -0.96
N GLN A 181 -6.81 20.99 -0.44
CA GLN A 181 -8.19 21.43 -0.67
C GLN A 181 -8.41 22.87 -0.21
N LEU A 182 -7.88 23.24 0.96
CA LEU A 182 -7.94 24.60 1.51
C LEU A 182 -7.08 25.58 0.71
N GLY A 183 -5.86 25.20 0.33
CA GLY A 183 -4.98 26.03 -0.50
C GLY A 183 -5.67 26.43 -1.80
N TYR A 184 -6.22 25.45 -2.53
CA TYR A 184 -7.00 25.73 -3.73
C TYR A 184 -8.26 26.52 -3.44
N PHE A 185 -9.01 26.20 -2.39
CA PHE A 185 -10.22 26.95 -2.02
C PHE A 185 -9.94 28.45 -1.83
N PHE A 186 -8.87 28.80 -1.10
CA PHE A 186 -8.53 30.20 -0.89
C PHE A 186 -8.04 30.89 -2.16
N ILE A 187 -7.19 30.22 -2.96
CA ILE A 187 -6.70 30.80 -4.21
C ILE A 187 -7.81 30.93 -5.25
N ASP A 188 -8.71 29.95 -5.37
CA ASP A 188 -9.86 30.03 -6.27
C ASP A 188 -10.79 31.20 -5.89
N LYS A 189 -10.98 31.43 -4.58
CA LYS A 189 -11.75 32.58 -4.09
C LYS A 189 -11.06 33.91 -4.37
N LEU A 190 -9.74 33.97 -4.27
CA LEU A 190 -8.95 35.16 -4.61
C LEU A 190 -9.05 35.51 -6.09
N TYR A 191 -9.02 34.50 -6.97
CA TYR A 191 -9.12 34.68 -8.43
C TYR A 191 -10.56 34.82 -8.95
N GLY A 192 -11.57 34.52 -8.12
CA GLY A 192 -12.99 34.64 -8.47
C GLY A 192 -13.51 33.58 -9.44
N ASN A 193 -12.74 32.52 -9.72
CA ASN A 193 -13.14 31.41 -10.58
C ASN A 193 -12.48 30.09 -10.14
N GLU A 194 -12.93 28.96 -10.68
CA GLU A 194 -12.44 27.64 -10.25
C GLU A 194 -11.15 27.20 -10.97
N GLY A 195 -10.70 27.89 -12.02
CA GLY A 195 -9.46 27.54 -12.71
C GLY A 195 -9.37 28.19 -14.08
N ASP A 196 -8.14 28.39 -14.57
CA ASP A 196 -7.89 29.18 -15.78
C ASP A 196 -8.30 28.43 -17.06
N TYR A 197 -8.29 27.09 -17.04
CA TYR A 197 -8.52 26.25 -18.23
C TYR A 197 -9.65 25.21 -18.06
N ILE A 198 -10.45 25.27 -16.98
CA ILE A 198 -11.48 24.26 -16.69
C ILE A 198 -12.51 24.12 -17.81
N GLY A 199 -12.98 25.23 -18.40
CA GLY A 199 -14.01 25.19 -19.45
C GLY A 199 -13.58 24.45 -20.74
N LEU A 200 -12.27 24.38 -21.01
CA LEU A 200 -11.72 23.58 -22.11
C LEU A 200 -11.63 22.09 -21.76
N LEU A 201 -11.38 21.80 -20.47
CA LEU A 201 -11.15 20.45 -19.96
C LEU A 201 -12.45 19.73 -19.61
N SER A 202 -13.55 20.45 -19.35
CA SER A 202 -14.87 19.87 -19.05
C SER A 202 -15.55 19.15 -20.23
N HIS A 203 -14.89 19.07 -21.39
CA HIS A 203 -15.36 18.33 -22.57
C HIS A 203 -14.67 16.96 -22.79
N VAL A 204 -13.77 16.54 -21.89
CA VAL A 204 -13.22 15.18 -21.92
C VAL A 204 -14.26 14.21 -21.35
N LYS A 205 -15.19 13.74 -22.21
CA LYS A 205 -16.05 12.59 -21.89
C LYS A 205 -15.21 11.31 -21.91
N GLY A 206 -15.34 10.47 -20.88
CA GLY A 206 -14.72 9.15 -20.85
C GLY A 206 -15.04 8.36 -22.12
N ASN A 207 -14.04 7.70 -22.70
CA ASN A 207 -14.11 7.16 -24.07
C ASN A 207 -14.97 5.89 -24.19
N GLY A 208 -15.81 5.58 -23.20
CA GLY A 208 -16.63 4.37 -23.15
C GLY A 208 -15.83 3.07 -23.02
N HIS A 209 -14.55 3.16 -22.67
CA HIS A 209 -13.67 2.00 -22.44
C HIS A 209 -13.67 1.65 -20.96
N PRO A 210 -13.55 0.36 -20.59
CA PRO A 210 -13.53 -0.05 -19.18
C PRO A 210 -12.15 0.15 -18.54
N SER A 211 -11.40 1.20 -18.92
CA SER A 211 -10.11 1.51 -18.27
C SER A 211 -10.35 1.81 -16.80
N TYR A 212 -9.49 1.29 -15.94
CA TYR A 212 -9.69 1.39 -14.51
C TYR A 212 -8.40 1.43 -13.70
N LEU A 213 -8.51 1.94 -12.48
CA LEU A 213 -7.60 1.66 -11.38
C LEU A 213 -8.41 1.22 -10.18
N SER A 214 -7.84 0.36 -9.38
CA SER A 214 -8.50 -0.23 -8.24
C SER A 214 -7.56 -0.51 -7.08
N VAL A 215 -8.14 -0.49 -5.88
CA VAL A 215 -7.49 -0.94 -4.65
C VAL A 215 -8.09 -2.29 -4.30
N LYS A 216 -7.24 -3.32 -4.14
CA LYS A 216 -7.64 -4.69 -3.80
C LYS A 216 -7.26 -5.04 -2.37
N LEU A 217 -8.14 -5.75 -1.70
CA LEU A 217 -7.98 -6.31 -0.36
C LEU A 217 -8.61 -7.70 -0.35
N GLY A 218 -7.85 -8.71 0.09
CA GLY A 218 -8.30 -10.09 0.04
C GLY A 218 -7.56 -11.01 0.99
N ASN A 219 -8.04 -12.25 1.03
CA ASN A 219 -7.41 -13.36 1.71
C ASN A 219 -6.53 -14.11 0.69
N ALA A 220 -5.36 -14.58 1.11
CA ALA A 220 -4.48 -15.40 0.29
C ALA A 220 -4.45 -16.82 0.86
N THR A 221 -4.73 -17.85 0.06
CA THR A 221 -4.63 -19.25 0.49
C THR A 221 -3.54 -19.94 -0.30
N ALA A 222 -2.51 -20.46 0.37
CA ALA A 222 -1.45 -21.21 -0.27
C ALA A 222 -2.01 -22.54 -0.81
N MET A 223 -1.67 -22.87 -2.06
CA MET A 223 -2.13 -24.10 -2.72
C MET A 223 -1.28 -25.31 -2.35
N ARG A 224 -0.03 -25.07 -1.97
CA ARG A 224 0.89 -26.07 -1.44
C ARG A 224 1.23 -25.74 0.00
N ASN A 225 1.49 -26.79 0.78
CA ASN A 225 1.94 -26.58 2.15
C ASN A 225 3.37 -26.02 2.13
N LEU A 226 3.51 -24.73 2.44
CA LEU A 226 4.80 -24.05 2.49
C LEU A 226 5.68 -24.57 3.64
N MET A 227 5.08 -25.27 4.61
CA MET A 227 5.76 -25.88 5.75
C MET A 227 6.01 -27.39 5.57
N GLY A 228 5.82 -27.96 4.38
CA GLY A 228 6.04 -29.40 4.13
C GLY A 228 7.48 -29.89 4.34
N LEU A 229 8.42 -28.98 4.59
CA LEU A 229 9.81 -29.27 4.98
C LEU A 229 9.98 -29.52 6.49
N LEU A 230 8.97 -29.25 7.31
CA LEU A 230 8.97 -29.50 8.75
C LEU A 230 8.14 -30.78 9.00
N GLU A 231 8.79 -31.86 9.44
CA GLU A 231 8.25 -33.23 9.49
C GLU A 231 6.98 -33.45 10.34
N ASN A 232 6.50 -32.45 11.11
CA ASN A 232 5.44 -32.63 12.10
C ASN A 232 4.07 -32.00 11.74
N GLY A 233 3.64 -32.08 10.48
CA GLY A 233 2.23 -31.82 10.12
C GLY A 233 1.77 -30.35 10.21
N ALA A 234 2.70 -29.40 10.27
CA ALA A 234 2.38 -27.97 10.26
C ALA A 234 1.67 -27.56 8.96
N ARG A 235 0.54 -26.84 9.05
CA ARG A 235 -0.25 -26.36 7.90
C ARG A 235 -0.10 -24.85 7.74
N THR A 236 0.11 -24.41 6.51
CA THR A 236 0.08 -22.98 6.16
C THR A 236 -1.31 -22.39 6.43
N LYS A 237 -1.41 -21.36 7.27
CA LYS A 237 -2.68 -20.65 7.51
C LYS A 237 -2.99 -19.69 6.35
N PRO A 238 -4.27 -19.37 6.09
CA PRO A 238 -4.62 -18.32 5.14
C PRO A 238 -3.95 -16.99 5.52
N GLY A 239 -3.35 -16.35 4.52
CA GLY A 239 -2.71 -15.06 4.58
C GLY A 239 -3.61 -13.92 4.12
N PHE A 240 -3.02 -12.75 3.89
CA PHE A 240 -3.72 -11.61 3.33
C PHE A 240 -3.02 -11.11 2.07
N GLU A 241 -3.79 -10.52 1.17
CA GLU A 241 -3.32 -9.83 -0.02
C GLU A 241 -3.90 -8.41 -0.02
N SER A 242 -3.07 -7.42 -0.34
CA SER A 242 -3.49 -6.04 -0.54
C SER A 242 -2.70 -5.41 -1.66
N GLY A 243 -3.30 -4.54 -2.45
CA GLY A 243 -2.57 -3.92 -3.55
C GLY A 243 -3.37 -2.96 -4.41
N PHE A 244 -2.75 -2.57 -5.51
CA PHE A 244 -3.32 -1.78 -6.57
C PHE A 244 -3.33 -2.59 -7.85
N GLU A 245 -4.36 -2.42 -8.66
CA GLU A 245 -4.45 -3.00 -9.99
C GLU A 245 -5.10 -1.98 -10.92
N GLY A 246 -4.55 -1.84 -12.12
CA GLY A 246 -5.13 -0.96 -13.12
C GLY A 246 -4.85 -1.44 -14.52
N ALA A 247 -5.75 -1.10 -15.43
CA ALA A 247 -5.62 -1.45 -16.83
C ALA A 247 -6.12 -0.31 -17.71
N TRP A 248 -5.39 -0.10 -18.81
CA TRP A 248 -5.76 0.80 -19.87
C TRP A 248 -6.30 0.01 -21.07
N PHE A 249 -7.54 0.30 -21.44
CA PHE A 249 -8.25 -0.39 -22.49
C PHE A 249 -8.21 0.41 -23.79
N ILE A 250 -7.66 -0.19 -24.84
CA ILE A 250 -7.55 0.40 -26.18
C ILE A 250 -8.92 0.35 -26.89
N GLY A 251 -9.75 -0.63 -26.54
CA GLY A 251 -11.15 -0.74 -26.96
C GLY A 251 -12.01 -1.34 -25.85
N LYS A 252 -13.22 -1.80 -26.16
CA LYS A 252 -14.15 -2.31 -25.13
C LYS A 252 -13.73 -3.61 -24.46
N HIS A 253 -12.87 -4.39 -25.10
CA HIS A 253 -12.58 -5.76 -24.68
C HIS A 253 -11.14 -6.01 -24.27
N TRP A 254 -10.16 -5.37 -24.91
CA TRP A 254 -8.74 -5.65 -24.66
C TRP A 254 -8.03 -4.41 -24.11
N GLY A 255 -7.25 -4.63 -23.07
CA GLY A 255 -6.40 -3.64 -22.45
C GLY A 255 -5.08 -4.23 -22.00
N ILE A 256 -4.16 -3.34 -21.64
CA ILE A 256 -2.92 -3.68 -20.97
C ILE A 256 -2.96 -3.10 -19.57
N GLY A 257 -2.65 -3.92 -18.58
CA GLY A 257 -2.71 -3.52 -17.19
C GLY A 257 -1.56 -4.09 -16.39
N GLY A 258 -1.53 -3.71 -15.13
CA GLY A 258 -0.57 -4.21 -14.19
C GLY A 258 -1.08 -4.13 -12.78
N GLU A 259 -0.37 -4.85 -11.92
CA GLU A 259 -0.68 -4.90 -10.50
C GLU A 259 0.57 -4.71 -9.65
N PHE A 260 0.35 -4.07 -8.51
CA PHE A 260 1.28 -3.99 -7.41
C PHE A 260 0.57 -4.61 -6.21
N ALA A 261 1.07 -5.71 -5.67
CA ALA A 261 0.41 -6.41 -4.58
C ALA A 261 1.39 -6.85 -3.50
N PHE A 262 1.08 -6.56 -2.25
CA PHE A 262 1.72 -7.17 -1.11
C PHE A 262 0.89 -8.36 -0.64
N MET A 263 1.55 -9.48 -0.37
CA MET A 263 0.92 -10.67 0.18
C MET A 263 1.74 -11.17 1.37
N SER A 264 1.08 -11.73 2.37
CA SER A 264 1.74 -12.31 3.53
C SER A 264 0.96 -13.45 4.17
N PHE A 265 1.68 -14.52 4.51
CA PHE A 265 1.18 -15.71 5.19
C PHE A 265 1.68 -15.75 6.64
N PRO A 266 0.77 -15.80 7.63
CA PRO A 266 1.16 -16.05 9.01
C PRO A 266 1.61 -17.51 9.15
N VAL A 267 2.80 -17.70 9.72
CA VAL A 267 3.29 -19.03 10.11
C VAL A 267 2.87 -19.27 11.56
N SER A 268 2.33 -20.46 11.85
CA SER A 268 1.98 -20.83 13.22
C SER A 268 3.14 -21.56 13.86
N PRO A 269 3.50 -21.24 15.12
CA PRO A 269 4.43 -22.04 15.90
C PRO A 269 3.99 -23.52 15.87
N SER A 270 4.94 -24.41 15.61
CA SER A 270 4.82 -25.81 16.01
C SER A 270 5.62 -26.00 17.29
N ASP A 271 5.04 -26.68 18.27
CA ASP A 271 5.79 -27.21 19.40
C ASP A 271 6.68 -28.34 18.84
N LEU A 272 8.00 -28.17 18.87
CA LEU A 272 8.93 -29.14 18.26
C LEU A 272 9.43 -30.19 19.25
N LEU A 273 9.29 -29.96 20.56
CA LEU A 273 9.79 -30.87 21.59
C LEU A 273 8.66 -31.16 22.56
N ASP A 274 8.06 -32.34 22.40
CA ASP A 274 7.16 -32.98 23.38
C ASP A 274 7.93 -34.02 24.22
N GLU A 275 9.26 -33.91 24.28
CA GLU A 275 10.08 -34.74 25.16
C GLU A 275 10.41 -33.98 26.44
N ASP A 276 10.04 -34.58 27.58
CA ASP A 276 10.38 -34.21 28.94
C ASP A 276 11.91 -34.15 29.13
N SER A 277 12.57 -33.12 28.59
CA SER A 277 13.93 -32.76 28.96
C SER A 277 13.85 -31.90 30.25
N PRO A 278 14.30 -32.43 31.40
CA PRO A 278 14.02 -31.85 32.72
C PRO A 278 14.63 -30.45 32.91
N ASP A 279 15.60 -30.05 32.09
CA ASP A 279 16.37 -28.82 32.28
C ASP A 279 15.91 -27.61 31.45
N LEU A 280 15.20 -27.79 30.32
CA LEU A 280 14.89 -26.71 29.35
C LEU A 280 13.40 -26.32 29.24
N GLY A 281 12.47 -27.17 29.68
CA GLY A 281 11.03 -26.92 29.54
C GLY A 281 10.55 -26.90 28.08
N LYS A 282 9.30 -26.48 27.84
CA LYS A 282 8.74 -26.42 26.48
C LYS A 282 9.38 -25.30 25.67
N VAL A 283 9.91 -25.63 24.50
CA VAL A 283 10.50 -24.66 23.56
C VAL A 283 9.50 -24.34 22.46
N LYS A 284 9.14 -23.05 22.32
CA LYS A 284 8.22 -22.57 21.28
C LYS A 284 9.02 -22.03 20.10
N LEU A 285 8.76 -22.55 18.91
CA LEU A 285 9.30 -21.94 17.69
C LEU A 285 8.55 -20.66 17.33
N LYS A 286 9.27 -19.57 17.20
CA LYS A 286 8.74 -18.28 16.74
C LYS A 286 9.25 -18.02 15.33
N THR A 287 8.38 -18.28 14.36
CA THR A 287 8.63 -18.05 12.94
C THR A 287 8.07 -16.70 12.52
N GLU A 288 8.85 -15.89 11.82
CA GLU A 288 8.34 -14.72 11.12
C GLU A 288 7.50 -15.12 9.90
N SER A 289 6.69 -14.18 9.42
CA SER A 289 5.80 -14.47 8.30
C SER A 289 6.54 -14.57 6.98
N ILE A 290 5.99 -15.34 6.06
CA ILE A 290 6.47 -15.39 4.68
C ILE A 290 5.60 -14.46 3.85
N GLY A 291 6.21 -13.48 3.18
CA GLY A 291 5.50 -12.50 2.37
C GLY A 291 6.25 -12.17 1.09
N THR A 292 5.51 -11.67 0.10
CA THR A 292 6.08 -11.21 -1.16
C THR A 292 5.47 -9.88 -1.55
N LEU A 293 6.31 -9.02 -2.12
CA LEU A 293 5.86 -7.89 -2.92
C LEU A 293 5.85 -8.33 -4.39
N ASN A 294 4.71 -8.22 -5.03
CA ASN A 294 4.47 -8.68 -6.38
C ASN A 294 4.22 -7.50 -7.32
N LEU A 295 4.96 -7.46 -8.42
CA LEU A 295 4.73 -6.57 -9.55
C LEU A 295 4.32 -7.43 -10.76
N GLY A 296 3.29 -7.02 -11.48
CA GLY A 296 2.81 -7.70 -12.67
C GLY A 296 2.42 -6.72 -13.77
N ILE A 297 2.60 -7.15 -15.02
CA ILE A 297 2.07 -6.48 -16.22
C ILE A 297 1.54 -7.55 -17.18
N GLY A 298 0.47 -7.25 -17.90
CA GLY A 298 -0.04 -8.15 -18.92
C GLY A 298 -1.40 -7.75 -19.51
N PRO A 299 -1.93 -8.59 -20.40
CA PRO A 299 -3.23 -8.37 -21.02
C PRO A 299 -4.39 -8.49 -20.01
N HIS A 300 -5.34 -7.59 -20.16
CA HIS A 300 -6.65 -7.61 -19.50
C HIS A 300 -7.73 -7.73 -20.57
N TYR A 301 -8.73 -8.56 -20.29
CA TYR A 301 -9.91 -8.73 -21.11
C TYR A 301 -11.16 -8.35 -20.31
N ALA A 302 -12.09 -7.64 -20.95
CA ALA A 302 -13.32 -7.15 -20.36
C ALA A 302 -14.53 -7.57 -21.18
N LEU A 303 -15.60 -7.98 -20.48
CA LEU A 303 -16.88 -8.33 -21.04
C LEU A 303 -17.98 -7.60 -20.26
N GLU A 304 -18.69 -6.68 -20.93
CA GLU A 304 -19.83 -5.98 -20.33
C GLU A 304 -21.07 -6.87 -20.32
N LEU A 305 -21.58 -7.17 -19.12
CA LEU A 305 -22.78 -7.96 -18.89
C LEU A 305 -23.95 -7.00 -18.57
N GLY A 306 -24.47 -6.34 -19.60
CA GLY A 306 -25.48 -5.30 -19.45
C GLY A 306 -24.92 -3.97 -18.93
N ARG A 307 -25.77 -3.14 -18.31
CA ARG A 307 -25.39 -1.75 -17.94
C ARG A 307 -24.59 -1.62 -16.64
N ARG A 308 -24.66 -2.60 -15.74
CA ARG A 308 -24.10 -2.50 -14.37
C ARG A 308 -23.07 -3.58 -14.04
N TRP A 309 -22.97 -4.64 -14.82
CA TRP A 309 -22.04 -5.72 -14.55
C TRP A 309 -20.93 -5.76 -15.58
N LEU A 310 -19.71 -5.94 -15.09
CA LEU A 310 -18.51 -6.09 -15.91
C LEU A 310 -17.76 -7.33 -15.43
N PHE A 311 -17.54 -8.27 -16.33
CA PHE A 311 -16.66 -9.40 -16.08
C PHE A 311 -15.28 -9.09 -16.67
N MET A 312 -14.21 -9.36 -15.94
CA MET A 312 -12.85 -9.16 -16.43
C MET A 312 -11.97 -10.35 -16.12
N THR A 313 -11.06 -10.64 -17.04
CA THR A 313 -10.00 -11.64 -16.87
C THR A 313 -8.66 -11.03 -17.17
N LYS A 314 -7.61 -11.55 -16.55
CA LYS A 314 -6.25 -11.05 -16.75
C LYS A 314 -5.25 -12.20 -16.75
N ALA A 315 -4.17 -12.01 -17.48
CA ALA A 315 -2.97 -12.82 -17.39
C ALA A 315 -1.79 -11.86 -17.28
N GLU A 316 -1.00 -11.96 -16.22
CA GLU A 316 0.12 -11.06 -15.96
C GLU A 316 1.40 -11.85 -15.69
N THR A 317 2.52 -11.29 -16.09
CA THR A 317 3.86 -11.77 -15.72
C THR A 317 4.63 -10.64 -15.04
N GLY A 318 5.58 -10.99 -14.19
CA GLY A 318 6.43 -10.00 -13.55
C GLY A 318 7.32 -10.59 -12.48
N LEU A 319 7.53 -9.81 -11.41
CA LEU A 319 8.53 -10.09 -10.39
C LEU A 319 7.88 -10.22 -9.01
N ALA A 320 8.32 -11.22 -8.26
CA ALA A 320 8.02 -11.39 -6.85
C ALA A 320 9.29 -11.13 -6.03
N PHE A 321 9.25 -10.12 -5.17
CA PHE A 321 10.30 -9.79 -4.21
C PHE A 321 9.91 -10.38 -2.87
N GLY A 322 10.56 -11.46 -2.44
CA GLY A 322 10.28 -12.07 -1.15
C GLY A 322 10.80 -11.21 0.02
N ALA A 323 10.00 -11.14 1.08
CA ALA A 323 10.41 -10.55 2.34
C ALA A 323 11.41 -11.47 3.04
N LYS A 324 12.47 -10.89 3.60
CA LYS A 324 13.40 -11.61 4.48
C LYS A 324 12.69 -11.93 5.79
N GLY A 325 13.02 -13.08 6.38
CA GLY A 325 12.57 -13.39 7.73
C GLY A 325 13.53 -14.31 8.49
N LYS A 326 13.19 -14.54 9.75
CA LYS A 326 13.95 -15.31 10.72
C LYS A 326 13.06 -16.35 11.42
N ILE A 327 13.67 -17.46 11.80
CA ILE A 327 13.13 -18.48 12.69
C ILE A 327 13.91 -18.35 14.00
N LEU A 328 13.18 -18.07 15.07
CA LEU A 328 13.70 -17.88 16.43
C LEU A 328 13.16 -19.03 17.31
N TYR A 329 13.90 -19.45 18.33
CA TYR A 329 13.29 -20.19 19.45
C TYR A 329 13.02 -19.23 20.59
N GLU A 330 11.90 -19.42 21.29
CA GLU A 330 11.56 -18.71 22.52
C GLU A 330 11.51 -19.72 23.68
N LEU A 331 12.33 -19.48 24.70
CA LEU A 331 12.33 -20.28 25.93
C LEU A 331 11.19 -19.80 26.85
N GLU A 332 10.40 -20.74 27.36
CA GLU A 332 9.27 -20.42 28.25
C GLU A 332 9.71 -19.99 29.65
N LYS A 333 10.91 -20.42 30.09
CA LYS A 333 11.55 -20.00 31.35
C LYS A 333 12.73 -19.06 31.06
N GLU A 334 12.86 -18.05 31.90
CA GLU A 334 13.94 -17.07 31.84
C GLU A 334 15.17 -17.62 32.61
N TYR A 335 16.26 -17.90 31.90
CA TYR A 335 17.51 -18.40 32.49
C TYR A 335 18.53 -17.26 32.57
N PRO A 336 19.18 -17.01 33.71
CA PRO A 336 20.20 -15.98 33.84
C PRO A 336 21.36 -16.24 32.87
N GLY A 337 21.64 -15.29 31.96
CA GLY A 337 22.75 -15.38 31.00
C GLY A 337 22.41 -16.01 29.64
N ILE A 338 21.18 -16.49 29.42
CA ILE A 338 20.72 -17.01 28.12
C ILE A 338 19.69 -16.04 27.54
N GLU A 339 19.90 -15.59 26.30
CA GLU A 339 18.90 -14.77 25.61
C GLU A 339 17.59 -15.56 25.45
N ARG A 340 16.48 -14.97 25.91
CA ARG A 340 15.14 -15.58 25.90
C ARG A 340 14.64 -15.93 24.50
N GLU A 341 15.13 -15.20 23.49
CA GLU A 341 14.88 -15.44 22.08
C GLU A 341 16.23 -15.54 21.37
N ALA A 342 16.52 -16.67 20.72
CA ALA A 342 17.72 -16.78 19.90
C ALA A 342 17.41 -17.26 18.48
N GLU A 343 18.18 -16.73 17.53
CA GLU A 343 18.05 -17.03 16.11
C GLU A 343 18.51 -18.46 15.84
N ILE A 344 17.69 -19.22 15.13
CA ILE A 344 18.06 -20.55 14.63
C ILE A 344 18.49 -20.39 13.18
N LEU A 345 17.67 -19.72 12.38
CA LEU A 345 17.81 -19.69 10.93
C LEU A 345 17.22 -18.41 10.34
N SER A 346 17.95 -17.75 9.44
CA SER A 346 17.42 -16.67 8.60
C SER A 346 17.17 -17.15 7.18
N TYR A 347 16.08 -16.69 6.58
CA TYR A 347 15.77 -16.93 5.17
C TYR A 347 15.72 -15.62 4.38
N LYS A 348 16.38 -15.62 3.23
CA LYS A 348 16.38 -14.51 2.27
C LYS A 348 15.96 -15.05 0.89
N PRO A 349 14.71 -14.81 0.46
CA PRO A 349 14.28 -15.14 -0.89
C PRO A 349 14.98 -14.24 -1.91
N HIS A 350 15.40 -14.81 -3.04
CA HIS A 350 15.78 -14.03 -4.21
C HIS A 350 14.54 -13.53 -4.97
N THR A 351 14.72 -12.49 -5.78
CA THR A 351 13.69 -12.04 -6.72
C THR A 351 13.35 -13.18 -7.68
N ALA A 352 12.07 -13.48 -7.81
CA ALA A 352 11.58 -14.58 -8.64
C ALA A 352 10.68 -14.07 -9.76
N TRP A 353 10.64 -14.81 -10.87
CA TRP A 353 9.59 -14.64 -11.85
C TRP A 353 8.24 -15.04 -11.28
N ARG A 354 7.21 -14.28 -11.64
CA ARG A 354 5.83 -14.47 -11.22
C ARG A 354 4.92 -14.54 -12.43
N GLY A 355 4.02 -15.53 -12.42
CA GLY A 355 2.83 -15.57 -13.27
C GLY A 355 1.57 -15.36 -12.43
N CYS A 356 0.60 -14.62 -12.97
CA CYS A 356 -0.70 -14.40 -12.35
C CYS A 356 -1.81 -14.59 -13.38
N ALA A 357 -2.82 -15.37 -13.05
CA ALA A 357 -4.05 -15.50 -13.82
C ALA A 357 -5.23 -15.11 -12.92
N GLY A 358 -6.02 -14.15 -13.36
CA GLY A 358 -7.07 -13.56 -12.53
C GLY A 358 -8.39 -13.40 -13.24
N SER A 359 -9.47 -13.40 -12.46
CA SER A 359 -10.81 -13.05 -12.91
C SER A 359 -11.51 -12.18 -11.88
N SER A 360 -12.45 -11.36 -12.33
CA SER A 360 -13.25 -10.52 -11.46
C SER A 360 -14.62 -10.22 -12.04
N ILE A 361 -15.59 -10.02 -11.16
CA ILE A 361 -16.91 -9.51 -11.50
C ILE A 361 -17.14 -8.20 -10.76
N THR A 362 -17.49 -7.16 -11.51
CA THR A 362 -17.66 -5.79 -11.00
C THR A 362 -19.10 -5.35 -11.12
N TYR A 363 -19.66 -4.85 -10.03
CA TYR A 363 -20.90 -4.10 -10.01
C TYR A 363 -20.62 -2.59 -10.05
N LYS A 364 -20.98 -1.93 -11.16
CA LYS A 364 -20.91 -0.47 -11.34
C LYS A 364 -22.11 0.18 -10.66
N PHE A 365 -21.88 0.80 -9.50
CA PHE A 365 -22.91 1.59 -8.79
C PHE A 365 -22.90 3.07 -9.19
N HIS A 366 -21.86 3.50 -9.90
CA HIS A 366 -21.73 4.79 -10.58
C HIS A 366 -21.00 4.58 -11.92
N ASP A 367 -21.12 5.52 -12.87
CA ASP A 367 -20.44 5.39 -14.17
C ASP A 367 -18.91 5.32 -14.05
N GLU A 368 -18.38 5.91 -12.97
CA GLU A 368 -16.95 5.99 -12.67
C GLU A 368 -16.53 5.07 -11.51
N LEU A 369 -17.45 4.38 -10.84
CA LEU A 369 -17.13 3.57 -9.66
C LEU A 369 -17.84 2.22 -9.66
N GLY A 370 -17.08 1.18 -9.31
CA GLY A 370 -17.60 -0.16 -9.11
C GLY A 370 -16.94 -0.90 -7.96
N LEU A 371 -17.67 -1.87 -7.43
CA LEU A 371 -17.16 -2.83 -6.48
C LEU A 371 -16.95 -4.16 -7.19
N SER A 372 -15.73 -4.68 -7.13
CA SER A 372 -15.34 -5.93 -7.77
C SER A 372 -15.11 -7.02 -6.73
N PHE A 373 -15.62 -8.21 -7.00
CA PHE A 373 -15.12 -9.44 -6.39
C PHE A 373 -14.06 -10.04 -7.32
N TYR A 374 -12.90 -10.42 -6.80
CA TYR A 374 -11.79 -10.93 -7.59
C TYR A 374 -11.28 -12.29 -7.07
N ALA A 375 -10.74 -13.09 -7.99
CA ALA A 375 -10.01 -14.32 -7.71
C ALA A 375 -8.75 -14.37 -8.59
N ASN A 376 -7.58 -14.38 -7.97
CA ASN A 376 -6.27 -14.36 -8.63
C ASN A 376 -5.44 -15.57 -8.20
N TYR A 377 -5.09 -16.43 -9.15
CA TYR A 377 -4.08 -17.46 -8.96
C TYR A 377 -2.70 -16.89 -9.25
N ASN A 378 -1.80 -17.04 -8.29
CA ASN A 378 -0.46 -16.52 -8.33
C ASN A 378 0.54 -17.66 -8.23
N TYR A 379 1.60 -17.57 -9.01
CA TYR A 379 2.64 -18.57 -9.08
C TYR A 379 4.01 -17.93 -9.18
N SER A 380 4.94 -18.35 -8.34
CA SER A 380 6.36 -18.00 -8.44
C SER A 380 7.24 -19.17 -8.00
N ARG A 381 8.52 -19.13 -8.39
CA ARG A 381 9.55 -20.08 -7.94
C ARG A 381 10.77 -19.32 -7.41
N PRO A 382 10.72 -18.77 -6.19
CA PRO A 382 11.88 -18.15 -5.57
C PRO A 382 12.93 -19.18 -5.12
N THR A 383 14.19 -18.84 -5.37
CA THR A 383 15.33 -19.48 -4.70
C THR A 383 15.50 -18.85 -3.32
N ILE A 384 15.31 -19.63 -2.27
CA ILE A 384 15.43 -19.18 -0.89
C ILE A 384 16.80 -19.58 -0.36
N ARG A 385 17.54 -18.59 0.14
CA ARG A 385 18.80 -18.82 0.84
C ARG A 385 18.53 -18.92 2.33
N PHE A 386 18.93 -20.03 2.93
CA PHE A 386 18.90 -20.26 4.36
C PHE A 386 20.30 -20.07 4.94
N ASN A 387 20.42 -19.30 6.03
CA ASN A 387 21.65 -19.19 6.81
C ASN A 387 21.35 -19.62 8.25
N LEU A 388 22.13 -20.58 8.76
CA LEU A 388 22.10 -20.99 10.16
C LEU A 388 22.74 -19.91 11.05
N SER A 389 22.20 -19.73 12.25
CA SER A 389 22.76 -18.84 13.27
C SER A 389 24.13 -19.30 13.75
N GLU A 390 24.99 -18.34 14.11
CA GLU A 390 26.35 -18.61 14.60
C GLU A 390 26.36 -19.35 15.94
N SER A 391 25.31 -19.21 16.74
CA SER A 391 25.17 -19.84 18.07
C SER A 391 24.90 -21.34 18.03
N LEU A 392 24.59 -21.90 16.86
CA LEU A 392 24.33 -23.32 16.64
C LEU A 392 25.43 -23.99 15.80
N ARG A 393 26.54 -23.29 15.54
CA ARG A 393 27.70 -23.86 14.84
C ARG A 393 28.49 -24.74 15.80
N GLU A 394 28.74 -26.00 15.44
CA GLU A 394 29.65 -26.87 16.20
C GLU A 394 31.12 -26.55 15.92
N THR A 395 31.43 -25.93 14.77
CA THR A 395 32.79 -25.48 14.38
C THR A 395 32.77 -24.14 13.63
N GLU A 396 33.84 -23.32 13.76
CA GLU A 396 33.95 -21.99 13.13
C GLU A 396 33.87 -22.01 11.58
N ASP A 397 34.19 -23.14 10.94
CA ASP A 397 34.19 -23.33 9.48
C ASP A 397 32.84 -23.82 8.90
N GLU A 398 31.84 -24.10 9.73
CA GLU A 398 30.57 -24.69 9.29
C GLU A 398 29.60 -23.63 8.72
N VAL A 399 29.84 -23.25 7.47
CA VAL A 399 28.95 -22.38 6.70
C VAL A 399 27.93 -23.24 5.95
N LEU A 400 26.92 -23.76 6.65
CA LEU A 400 25.76 -24.42 6.03
C LEU A 400 24.88 -23.38 5.32
N ARG A 401 25.30 -22.99 4.12
CA ARG A 401 24.52 -22.22 3.15
C ARG A 401 23.75 -23.19 2.28
N VAL A 402 22.45 -23.28 2.51
CA VAL A 402 21.55 -24.09 1.68
C VAL A 402 20.69 -23.15 0.85
N GLU A 403 20.81 -23.27 -0.46
CA GLU A 403 19.87 -22.65 -1.39
C GLU A 403 18.89 -23.72 -1.84
N ALA A 404 17.59 -23.44 -1.66
CA ALA A 404 16.53 -24.32 -2.13
C ALA A 404 15.57 -23.55 -3.02
N GLU A 405 15.23 -24.13 -4.16
CA GLU A 405 14.12 -23.64 -4.96
C GLU A 405 12.81 -24.13 -4.33
N GLN A 406 11.93 -23.18 -3.99
CA GLN A 406 10.61 -23.52 -3.47
C GLN A 406 9.55 -22.95 -4.40
N THR A 407 8.63 -23.80 -4.85
CA THR A 407 7.46 -23.32 -5.57
C THR A 407 6.51 -22.64 -4.59
N PHE A 408 6.08 -21.44 -4.95
CA PHE A 408 5.19 -20.62 -4.15
C PHE A 408 3.95 -20.25 -4.98
N ASP A 409 2.85 -20.94 -4.73
CA ASP A 409 1.57 -20.77 -5.40
C ASP A 409 0.43 -20.50 -4.41
N TYR A 410 -0.38 -19.49 -4.71
CA TYR A 410 -1.51 -19.10 -3.87
C TYR A 410 -2.71 -18.59 -4.66
N LEU A 411 -3.88 -18.74 -4.07
CA LEU A 411 -5.13 -18.16 -4.54
C LEU A 411 -5.52 -16.97 -3.66
N GLY A 412 -5.52 -15.78 -4.25
CA GLY A 412 -6.01 -14.55 -3.65
C GLY A 412 -7.47 -14.33 -4.00
N ILE A 413 -8.35 -14.22 -3.00
CA ILE A 413 -9.77 -13.92 -3.18
C ILE A 413 -10.12 -12.70 -2.34
N GLY A 414 -10.82 -11.73 -2.92
CA GLY A 414 -11.16 -10.53 -2.18
C GLY A 414 -12.08 -9.56 -2.88
N LEU A 415 -12.13 -8.37 -2.31
CA LEU A 415 -12.87 -7.25 -2.84
C LEU A 415 -11.93 -6.17 -3.35
N ARG A 416 -12.43 -5.43 -4.32
CA ARG A 416 -11.67 -4.40 -4.98
C ARG A 416 -12.54 -3.23 -5.35
N LEU A 417 -12.22 -2.06 -4.81
CA LEU A 417 -12.88 -0.81 -5.16
C LEU A 417 -12.25 -0.28 -6.45
N THR A 418 -13.06 -0.10 -7.48
CA THR A 418 -12.63 0.15 -8.86
C THR A 418 -13.12 1.51 -9.32
N ALA A 419 -12.22 2.34 -9.81
CA ALA A 419 -12.51 3.63 -10.44
C ALA A 419 -12.27 3.52 -11.95
N PHE A 420 -13.28 3.83 -12.75
CA PHE A 420 -13.25 3.79 -14.21
C PHE A 420 -12.96 5.19 -14.81
N PHE A 421 -12.32 5.26 -15.97
CA PHE A 421 -12.00 6.52 -16.67
C PHE A 421 -11.94 6.41 -18.19
#